data_AF-A0A349M8I7-F1
#
_entry.id   AF-A0A349M8I7-F1
#
_cell.length_a   1.000
_cell.length_b   1.000
_cell.length_c   1.000
_cell.angle_alpha   90.00
_cell.angle_beta   90.00
_cell.angle_gamma   90.00
#
_symmetry.space_group_name_H-M   'P 1'
#
loop_
_entity.id
_entity.type
_entity.pdbx_description
1 polymer ?
#
loop_
_entity_poly.entity_id
_entity_poly.type
_entity_poly.pdbx_seq_one_letter_code
_entity_poly.pdbx_strand_id
1 'polypeptide(L)' 'YEVMTRNIPMVLAGSIRDDGPMPGVINDMQEAQRKMRKEVQG' A
#
# COMPACT_ATOMS: atom_id res chain seq x y z
N TYR A 1 1.45 6.73 12.26
CA TYR A 1 0.53 6.82 13.41
C TYR A 1 -0.74 7.58 13.02
N GLU A 2 -0.64 8.82 12.54
CA GLU A 2 -1.80 9.66 12.23
C GLU A 2 -2.81 9.03 11.26
N VAL A 3 -2.31 8.39 10.20
CA VAL A 3 -3.17 7.67 9.24
C VAL A 3 -3.97 6.56 9.91
N MET A 4 -3.34 5.79 10.81
CA MET A 4 -4.02 4.73 11.56
C MET A 4 -5.08 5.31 12.51
N THR A 5 -4.77 6.44 13.18
CA THR A 5 -5.72 7.08 14.10
C THR A 5 -6.91 7.76 13.40
N ARG A 6 -6.71 8.20 12.15
CA ARG A 6 -7.71 8.92 11.35
C ARG A 6 -8.42 8.03 10.33
N ASN A 7 -8.11 6.73 10.35
CA ASN A 7 -8.68 5.73 9.46
C ASN A 7 -8.56 6.11 7.96
N ILE A 8 -7.44 6.72 7.58
CA ILE A 8 -7.18 7.13 6.19
C ILE A 8 -6.76 5.88 5.40
N PRO A 9 -7.37 5.60 4.23
CA PRO A 9 -6.97 4.48 3.40
C PRO A 9 -5.52 4.64 2.92
N MET A 10 -4.74 3.55 2.98
CA MET A 10 -3.38 3.49 2.48
C MET A 10 -3.15 2.25 1.63
N VAL A 11 -2.29 2.40 0.62
CA VAL A 11 -1.75 1.30 -0.17
C VAL A 11 -0.24 1.30 -0.02
N LEU A 12 0.32 0.25 0.59
CA LEU A 12 1.76 0.06 0.75
C LEU A 12 2.25 -0.88 -0.37
N ALA A 13 2.88 -0.33 -1.40
CA ALA A 13 3.46 -1.12 -2.49
C ALA A 13 4.91 -1.48 -2.14
N GLY A 14 5.25 -2.76 -2.24
CA GLY A 14 6.61 -3.24 -2.00
C GLY A 14 7.58 -2.84 -3.11
N SER A 15 8.86 -2.84 -2.79
CA SER A 15 9.94 -2.54 -3.73
C SER A 15 11.10 -3.54 -3.64
N ILE A 16 11.91 -3.60 -4.70
CA ILE A 16 13.12 -4.45 -4.75
C ILE A 16 14.18 -4.08 -3.71
N ARG A 17 14.04 -2.92 -3.06
CA ARG A 17 14.97 -2.42 -2.03
C ARG A 17 14.43 -2.60 -0.62
N ASP A 18 13.26 -3.21 -0.47
CA ASP A 18 12.64 -3.38 0.84
C ASP A 18 13.32 -4.54 1.58
N ASP A 19 13.94 -4.22 2.72
CA ASP A 19 14.43 -5.23 3.65
C ASP A 19 13.25 -5.78 4.46
N GLY A 20 12.89 -7.06 4.23
CA GLY A 20 11.90 -7.77 5.04
C GLY A 20 10.59 -7.00 5.20
N PRO A 21 9.79 -6.86 4.13
CA PRO A 21 8.68 -5.90 4.08
C PRO A 21 7.74 -6.06 5.27
N MET A 22 7.32 -4.93 5.84
CA MET A 22 6.43 -4.91 7.00
C MET A 22 5.08 -5.58 6.68
N PRO A 23 4.39 -6.15 7.69
CA PRO A 23 3.04 -6.66 7.50
C PRO A 23 2.11 -5.61 6.88
N GLY A 24 1.41 -5.99 5.81
CA GLY A 24 0.52 -5.11 5.05
C GLY A 24 1.13 -4.50 3.78
N VAL A 25 2.43 -4.68 3.55
CA VAL A 25 3.06 -4.35 2.25
C VAL A 25 2.63 -5.36 1.19
N ILE A 26 2.24 -4.86 0.02
CA ILE A 26 1.83 -5.64 -1.15
C ILE A 26 3.04 -5.81 -2.07
N ASN A 27 3.63 -7.01 -2.09
CA ASN A 27 4.79 -7.30 -2.93
C ASN A 27 4.43 -7.58 -4.40
N ASP A 28 3.20 -8.01 -4.69
CA ASP A 28 2.73 -8.14 -6.07
C ASP A 28 2.45 -6.75 -6.67
N MET A 29 3.32 -6.32 -7.58
CA MET A 29 3.23 -5.00 -8.20
C MET A 29 1.96 -4.80 -9.02
N GLN A 30 1.38 -5.84 -9.62
CA GLN A 30 0.12 -5.71 -10.34
C GLN A 30 -1.05 -5.54 -9.38
N GLU A 31 -1.05 -6.24 -8.24
CA GLU A 31 -2.05 -6.04 -7.20
C GLU A 31 -1.95 -4.64 -6.57
N ALA A 32 -0.74 -4.20 -6.25
CA ALA A 32 -0.49 -2.86 -5.71
C ALA A 32 -1.04 -1.78 -6.67
N GLN A 33 -0.72 -1.87 -7.96
CA GLN A 33 -1.24 -0.93 -8.97
C GLN A 33 -2.77 -0.97 -9.08
N ARG A 34 -3.41 -2.16 -9.02
CA ARG A 34 -4.87 -2.27 -9.05
C ARG A 34 -5.51 -1.55 -7.86
N LYS A 35 -4.97 -1.75 -6.65
CA LYS A 35 -5.46 -1.07 -5.44
C LYS A 35 -5.24 0.44 -5.52
N MET A 36 -4.04 0.89 -5.91
CA MET A 36 -3.77 2.31 -6.11
C MET A 36 -4.77 2.96 -7.07
N ARG A 37 -5.05 2.33 -8.23
CA ARG A 37 -6.03 2.84 -9.20
C ARG A 37 -7.43 2.94 -8.62
N LYS A 38 -7.85 1.95 -7.82
CA LYS A 38 -9.16 1.96 -7.17
C LYS A 38 -9.29 3.12 -6.17
N GLU A 39 -8.25 3.39 -5.39
CA GLU A 39 -8.30 4.45 -4.36
C GLU A 39 -8.25 5.88 -4.94
N VAL A 40 -7.76 6.06 -6.17
CA VAL A 40 -7.74 7.38 -6.83
C VAL A 40 -8.93 7.64 -7.77
N GLN A 41 -9.76 6.62 -8.02
CA GLN A 41 -11.01 6.77 -8.74
C GLN A 41 -12.09 7.27 -7.77
N GLY A 42 -12.20 8.60 -7.66
CA GLY A 42 -13.30 9.28 -6.97
C GLY A 42 -14.57 9.31 -7.79
#